data_AF-A0AAV2EYZ6-F1
#
_entry.id   AF-A0AAV2EYZ6-F1
#
_cell.length_a   1.000
_cell.length_b   1.000
_cell.length_c   1.000
_cell.angle_alpha   90.00
_cell.angle_beta   90.00
_cell.angle_gamma   90.00
#
_symmetry.space_group_name_H-M   'P 1'
#
loop_
_entity.id
_entity.type
_entity.pdbx_description
1 polymer ?
#
loop_
_entity_poly.entity_id
_entity_poly.type
_entity_poly.pdbx_seq_one_letter_code
_entity_poly.pdbx_strand_id
1 'polypeptide(L)'
;MVIWGLPVPERIRCLIWLAIQGKIATNVLRAQRKGADSPMCLRCTGQPETVLRILRDCAFALFFWSRLVPQQKQHDFFSAPHESWFRINLLSKETTSSGINWPGFFSMACWLLWKNRTTMAFKGPSATLTAPSLLHSIMVKSKLWNDS
;
A
#
# COMPACT_ATOMS: atom_id res chain seq x y z
N MET A 1 -17.82 10.46 3.88
CA MET A 1 -17.36 9.05 3.75
C MET A 1 -16.58 8.94 2.44
N VAL A 2 -15.28 9.28 2.44
CA VAL A 2 -14.52 9.55 1.19
C VAL A 2 -14.11 8.28 0.43
N ILE A 3 -13.95 7.16 1.15
CA ILE A 3 -13.48 5.89 0.59
C ILE A 3 -14.44 5.36 -0.49
N TRP A 4 -15.75 5.47 -0.28
CA TRP A 4 -16.76 4.91 -1.20
C TRP A 4 -16.91 5.70 -2.49
N GLY A 5 -16.50 6.98 -2.49
CA GLY A 5 -16.45 7.80 -3.69
C GLY A 5 -15.15 7.66 -4.48
N LEU A 6 -14.19 6.85 -4.02
CA LEU A 6 -12.92 6.68 -4.73
C LEU A 6 -13.15 5.99 -6.08
N PRO A 7 -12.49 6.47 -7.16
CA PRO A 7 -12.45 5.78 -8.43
C PRO A 7 -11.48 4.60 -8.33
N VAL A 8 -11.87 3.55 -7.61
CA VAL A 8 -11.18 2.25 -7.57
C VAL A 8 -12.19 1.10 -7.42
N PRO A 9 -11.84 -0.15 -7.80
CA PRO A 9 -12.70 -1.30 -7.56
C PRO A 9 -13.05 -1.49 -6.08
N GLU A 10 -14.23 -2.04 -5.80
CA GLU A 10 -14.77 -2.21 -4.44
C GLU A 10 -13.80 -2.95 -3.49
N ARG A 11 -13.15 -4.02 -3.95
CA ARG A 11 -12.13 -4.74 -3.15
C ARG A 11 -11.00 -3.84 -2.64
N ILE A 12 -10.65 -2.80 -3.38
CA ILE A 12 -9.62 -1.83 -2.98
C ILE A 12 -10.18 -0.89 -1.92
N ARG A 13 -11.41 -0.42 -2.07
CA ARG A 13 -12.11 0.38 -1.06
C ARG A 13 -12.21 -0.37 0.26
N CYS A 14 -12.62 -1.64 0.23
CA CYS A 14 -12.68 -2.51 1.40
C CYS A 14 -11.30 -2.68 2.05
N LEU A 15 -10.24 -2.90 1.26
CA LEU A 15 -8.88 -2.98 1.78
C LEU A 15 -8.47 -1.68 2.49
N ILE A 16 -8.69 -0.52 1.86
CA ILE A 16 -8.33 0.78 2.44
C ILE A 16 -9.10 1.03 3.73
N TRP A 17 -10.40 0.74 3.75
CA TRP A 17 -11.20 0.84 4.97
C TRP A 17 -10.63 -0.05 6.08
N LEU A 18 -10.32 -1.32 5.80
CA LEU A 18 -9.68 -2.21 6.78
C LEU A 18 -8.29 -1.72 7.20
N ALA A 19 -7.53 -1.13 6.27
CA ALA A 19 -6.17 -0.66 6.53
C ALA A 19 -6.17 0.52 7.50
N ILE A 20 -7.07 1.49 7.31
CA ILE A 20 -7.29 2.62 8.23
C ILE A 20 -7.64 2.14 9.64
N GLN A 21 -8.40 1.06 9.74
CA GLN A 21 -8.78 0.47 11.02
C GLN A 21 -7.67 -0.39 11.64
N GLY A 22 -6.52 -0.54 10.97
CA GLY A 22 -5.44 -1.40 11.41
C GLY A 22 -5.72 -2.90 11.26
N LYS A 23 -6.74 -3.30 10.48
CA LYS A 23 -7.32 -4.66 10.46
C LYS A 23 -6.97 -5.52 9.23
N ILE A 24 -6.10 -5.05 8.33
CA ILE A 24 -5.63 -5.91 7.22
C ILE A 24 -4.76 -7.05 7.73
N ALA A 25 -4.67 -8.16 6.97
CA ALA A 25 -3.90 -9.33 7.38
C ALA A 25 -2.39 -9.01 7.46
N THR A 26 -1.92 -8.73 8.68
CA THR A 26 -0.51 -8.54 9.03
C THR A 26 0.00 -9.74 9.84
N ASN A 27 1.31 -9.97 9.88
CA ASN A 27 1.88 -11.02 10.72
C ASN A 27 1.69 -10.73 12.22
N VAL A 28 1.67 -9.46 12.65
CA VAL A 28 1.31 -9.12 14.04
C VAL A 28 -0.10 -9.63 14.38
N LEU A 29 -1.10 -9.33 13.53
CA LEU A 29 -2.48 -9.78 13.77
C LEU A 29 -2.63 -11.29 13.60
N ARG A 30 -1.91 -11.89 12.64
CA ARG A 30 -1.93 -13.33 12.45
C ARG A 30 -1.29 -14.06 13.63
N ALA A 31 -0.17 -13.59 14.16
CA ALA A 31 0.49 -14.18 15.33
C ALA A 31 -0.42 -14.10 16.57
N GLN A 32 -1.09 -12.96 16.80
CA GLN A 32 -2.10 -12.84 17.86
C GLN A 32 -3.26 -13.85 17.72
N ARG A 33 -3.60 -14.23 16.49
CA ARG A 33 -4.64 -15.23 16.17
C ARG A 33 -4.09 -16.64 15.98
N LYS A 34 -2.83 -16.90 16.33
CA LYS A 34 -2.13 -18.20 16.14
C LYS A 34 -2.07 -18.68 14.67
N GLY A 35 -2.13 -17.76 13.72
CA GLY A 35 -2.08 -18.03 12.27
C GLY A 35 -0.77 -17.59 11.58
N ALA A 36 0.24 -17.21 12.35
CA ALA A 36 1.61 -16.98 11.89
C ALA A 36 2.60 -17.34 13.00
N ASP A 37 3.71 -17.96 12.63
CA ASP A 37 4.75 -18.40 13.58
C ASP A 37 5.56 -17.24 14.16
N SER A 38 5.58 -16.10 13.46
CA SER A 38 6.33 -14.91 13.86
C SER A 38 5.59 -13.64 13.47
N PRO A 39 5.59 -12.59 14.32
CA PRO A 39 4.99 -11.28 14.01
C PRO A 39 5.85 -10.46 13.04
N MET A 40 7.03 -10.95 12.65
CA MET A 40 8.02 -10.19 11.92
C MET A 40 7.67 -10.01 10.44
N CYS A 41 8.16 -8.92 9.85
CA CYS A 41 8.00 -8.66 8.43
C CYS A 41 8.72 -9.72 7.58
N LEU A 42 8.03 -10.27 6.59
CA LEU A 42 8.63 -11.27 5.68
C LEU A 42 9.71 -10.70 4.77
N ARG A 43 9.71 -9.37 4.57
CA ARG A 43 10.61 -8.65 3.64
C ARG A 43 11.73 -7.90 4.33
N CYS A 44 11.59 -7.62 5.63
CA CYS A 44 12.45 -6.73 6.38
C CYS A 44 12.89 -7.45 7.66
N THR A 45 14.19 -7.50 7.93
CA THR A 45 14.71 -8.14 9.14
C THR A 45 14.40 -7.31 10.38
N GLY A 46 14.00 -7.97 11.47
CA GLY A 46 14.05 -7.39 12.81
C GLY A 46 12.91 -6.45 13.22
N GLN A 47 11.80 -6.34 12.47
CA GLN A 47 10.69 -5.44 12.82
C GLN A 47 9.31 -6.10 12.69
N PRO A 48 8.37 -5.85 13.64
CA PRO A 48 7.00 -6.31 13.55
C PRO A 48 6.29 -5.82 12.29
N GLU A 49 5.54 -6.71 11.67
CA GLU A 49 4.78 -6.39 10.47
C GLU A 49 3.45 -5.72 10.84
N THR A 50 3.43 -4.40 10.80
CA THR A 50 2.23 -3.57 10.96
C THR A 50 1.63 -3.17 9.61
N VAL A 51 0.45 -2.53 9.61
CA VAL A 51 -0.17 -2.00 8.39
C VAL A 51 0.77 -1.03 7.67
N LEU A 52 1.32 -0.05 8.40
CA LEU A 52 2.28 0.90 7.83
C LEU A 52 3.57 0.20 7.38
N ARG A 53 4.02 -0.86 8.06
CA ARG A 53 5.19 -1.62 7.59
C ARG A 53 4.95 -2.26 6.22
N ILE A 54 3.78 -2.86 5.99
CA ILE A 54 3.44 -3.47 4.71
C ILE A 54 3.26 -2.40 3.63
N LEU A 55 2.57 -1.32 3.97
CA LEU A 55 2.12 -0.33 3.00
C LEU A 55 3.10 0.82 2.79
N ARG A 56 4.08 1.06 3.67
CA ARG A 56 4.93 2.25 3.63
C ARG A 56 6.37 2.02 4.11
N ASP A 57 6.58 1.44 5.29
CA ASP A 57 7.86 1.53 6.01
C ASP A 57 8.83 0.37 5.75
N CYS A 58 8.40 -0.74 5.13
CA CYS A 58 9.36 -1.79 4.78
C CYS A 58 10.21 -1.31 3.59
N ALA A 59 11.49 -1.70 3.54
CA ALA A 59 12.45 -1.34 2.50
C ALA A 59 11.88 -1.44 1.07
N PHE A 60 11.10 -2.48 0.81
CA PHE A 60 10.39 -2.64 -0.47
C PHE A 60 9.38 -1.51 -0.74
N ALA A 61 8.52 -1.20 0.24
CA ALA A 61 7.51 -0.15 0.13
C ALA A 61 8.16 1.24 0.09
N LEU A 62 9.21 1.49 0.88
CA LEU A 62 9.98 2.72 0.86
C LEU A 62 10.55 2.98 -0.54
N PHE A 63 11.22 2.00 -1.14
CA PHE A 63 11.76 2.11 -2.50
C PHE A 63 10.65 2.33 -3.54
N PHE A 64 9.50 1.65 -3.38
CA PHE A 64 8.36 1.84 -4.27
C PHE A 64 7.82 3.28 -4.19
N TRP A 65 7.60 3.81 -2.99
CA TRP A 65 7.06 5.15 -2.79
C TRP A 65 8.04 6.26 -3.13
N SER A 66 9.34 6.09 -2.91
CA SER A 66 10.34 7.13 -3.24
C SER A 66 10.46 7.40 -4.74
N ARG A 67 9.96 6.49 -5.59
CA ARG A 67 9.84 6.68 -7.04
C ARG A 67 8.53 7.35 -7.47
N LEU A 68 7.52 7.38 -6.61
CA LEU A 68 6.18 7.90 -6.93
C LEU A 68 5.87 9.23 -6.24
N VAL A 69 6.38 9.41 -5.03
CA VAL A 69 6.17 10.62 -4.22
C VAL A 69 7.27 11.63 -4.57
N PRO A 70 6.91 12.86 -4.98
CA PRO A 70 7.89 13.92 -5.24
C PRO A 70 8.82 14.13 -4.04
N GLN A 71 10.11 14.37 -4.30
CA GLN A 71 11.14 14.46 -3.25
C GLN A 71 10.77 15.45 -2.14
N GLN A 72 10.17 16.59 -2.49
CA GLN A 72 9.76 17.65 -1.57
C GLN A 72 8.66 17.19 -0.57
N LYS A 73 7.92 16.13 -0.89
CA LYS A 73 6.82 15.59 -0.08
C LYS A 73 7.20 14.32 0.66
N GLN A 74 8.36 13.74 0.39
CA GLN A 74 8.75 12.44 0.95
C GLN A 74 8.88 12.50 2.48
N HIS A 75 9.43 13.60 3.02
CA HIS A 75 9.54 13.77 4.46
C HIS A 75 8.17 13.62 5.15
N ASP A 76 7.16 14.37 4.70
CA ASP A 76 5.83 14.36 5.30
C ASP A 76 5.12 13.03 5.05
N PHE A 77 5.31 12.45 3.86
CA PHE A 77 4.72 11.17 3.50
C PHE A 77 5.21 10.02 4.40
N PHE A 78 6.52 9.97 4.69
CA PHE A 78 7.11 8.88 5.48
C PHE A 78 7.05 9.11 7.00
N SER A 79 6.87 10.36 7.45
CA SER A 79 6.79 10.69 8.89
C SER A 79 5.36 10.71 9.44
N ALA A 80 4.33 10.83 8.60
CA ALA A 80 2.95 10.95 9.06
C ALA A 80 2.48 9.76 9.95
N PRO A 81 1.73 9.98 11.03
CA PRO A 81 1.10 8.90 11.80
C PRO A 81 0.10 8.10 10.95
N HIS A 82 -0.26 6.89 11.39
CA HIS A 82 -1.13 5.96 10.65
C HIS A 82 -2.40 6.62 10.09
N GLU A 83 -3.22 7.22 10.96
CA GLU A 83 -4.50 7.80 10.56
C GLU A 83 -4.30 9.03 9.65
N SER A 84 -3.38 9.91 10.04
CA SER A 84 -3.01 11.09 9.27
C SER A 84 -2.49 10.73 7.88
N TRP A 85 -1.71 9.65 7.75
CA TRP A 85 -1.15 9.19 6.49
C TRP A 85 -2.24 8.80 5.49
N PHE A 86 -3.24 8.01 5.93
CA PHE A 86 -4.40 7.73 5.07
C PHE A 86 -5.21 8.99 4.77
N ARG A 87 -5.47 9.82 5.79
CA ARG A 87 -6.28 11.03 5.62
C ARG A 87 -5.67 12.00 4.59
N ILE A 88 -4.38 12.31 4.71
CA ILE A 88 -3.66 13.23 3.80
C ILE A 88 -3.73 12.71 2.37
N ASN A 89 -3.47 11.41 2.16
CA ASN A 89 -3.44 10.84 0.83
C ASN A 89 -4.83 10.68 0.18
N LEU A 90 -5.84 10.30 0.96
CA LEU A 90 -7.20 10.08 0.46
C LEU A 90 -8.00 11.37 0.23
N LEU A 91 -7.63 12.46 0.91
CA LEU A 91 -8.25 13.78 0.75
C LEU A 91 -7.49 14.69 -0.24
N SER A 92 -6.34 14.24 -0.75
CA SER A 92 -5.55 15.01 -1.70
C SER A 92 -6.35 15.31 -2.96
N LYS A 93 -6.22 16.54 -3.45
CA LYS A 93 -6.78 16.97 -4.75
C LYS A 93 -5.77 16.88 -5.88
N GLU A 94 -4.58 16.36 -5.59
CA GLU A 94 -3.49 16.30 -6.56
C GLU A 94 -3.69 15.19 -7.58
N THR A 95 -2.93 15.32 -8.67
CA THR A 95 -2.81 14.31 -9.70
C THR A 95 -1.36 13.86 -9.83
N THR A 96 -1.15 12.63 -10.28
CA THR A 96 0.17 12.19 -10.71
C THR A 96 0.64 12.99 -11.92
N SER A 97 1.92 12.90 -12.27
CA SER A 97 2.47 13.49 -13.51
C SER A 97 1.78 13.00 -14.79
N SER A 98 1.11 11.85 -14.73
CA SER A 98 0.31 11.28 -15.83
C SER A 98 -1.18 11.65 -15.75
N GLY A 99 -1.56 12.67 -14.96
CA GLY A 99 -2.93 13.18 -14.88
C GLY A 99 -3.91 12.31 -14.07
N ILE A 100 -3.42 11.35 -13.28
CA ILE A 100 -4.27 10.40 -12.55
C ILE A 100 -4.58 10.96 -11.17
N ASN A 101 -5.84 10.92 -10.74
CA ASN A 101 -6.24 11.34 -9.40
C ASN A 101 -5.45 10.61 -8.30
N TRP A 102 -4.80 11.38 -7.41
CA TRP A 102 -3.90 10.83 -6.39
C TRP A 102 -4.60 9.87 -5.42
N PRO A 103 -5.76 10.18 -4.81
CA PRO A 103 -6.47 9.26 -3.92
C PRO A 103 -6.71 7.86 -4.52
N GLY A 104 -7.13 7.79 -5.78
CA GLY A 104 -7.34 6.52 -6.49
C GLY A 104 -6.02 5.79 -6.73
N PHE A 105 -5.01 6.51 -7.22
CA PHE A 105 -3.67 5.98 -7.46
C PHE A 105 -3.02 5.44 -6.17
N PHE A 106 -3.05 6.21 -5.09
CA PHE A 106 -2.57 5.84 -3.77
C PHE A 106 -3.26 4.57 -3.25
N SER A 107 -4.58 4.48 -3.42
CA SER A 107 -5.36 3.32 -2.99
C SER A 107 -4.98 2.06 -3.76
N MET A 108 -4.77 2.19 -5.08
CA MET A 108 -4.27 1.10 -5.93
C MET A 108 -2.87 0.64 -5.54
N ALA A 109 -1.97 1.59 -5.24
CA ALA A 109 -0.63 1.30 -4.75
C ALA A 109 -0.65 0.50 -3.44
N CYS A 110 -1.45 0.93 -2.47
CA CYS A 110 -1.62 0.20 -1.22
C CYS A 110 -2.12 -1.24 -1.46
N TRP A 111 -3.10 -1.41 -2.35
CA TRP A 111 -3.59 -2.73 -2.74
C TRP A 111 -2.51 -3.61 -3.37
N LEU A 112 -1.71 -3.05 -4.29
CA LEU A 112 -0.63 -3.79 -4.95
C LEU A 112 0.48 -4.19 -3.97
N LEU A 113 0.86 -3.30 -3.05
CA LEU A 113 1.83 -3.60 -2.00
C LEU A 113 1.32 -4.71 -1.08
N TRP A 114 0.08 -4.60 -0.59
CA TRP A 114 -0.53 -5.64 0.24
C TRP A 114 -0.67 -6.96 -0.49
N LYS A 115 -1.12 -6.95 -1.75
CA LYS A 115 -1.27 -8.16 -2.57
C LYS A 115 0.09 -8.82 -2.79
N ASN A 116 1.12 -8.06 -3.15
CA ASN A 116 2.47 -8.60 -3.37
C ASN A 116 3.07 -9.20 -2.08
N ARG A 117 2.83 -8.57 -0.93
CA ARG A 117 3.20 -9.11 0.38
C ARG A 117 2.42 -10.38 0.72
N THR A 118 1.12 -10.39 0.46
CA THR A 118 0.24 -11.54 0.75
C THR A 118 0.63 -12.74 -0.11
N THR A 119 0.92 -12.52 -1.40
CA THR A 119 1.49 -13.55 -2.28
C THR A 119 2.79 -14.13 -1.71
N MET A 120 3.68 -13.29 -1.17
CA MET A 120 4.91 -13.77 -0.52
C MET A 120 4.61 -14.72 0.64
N ALA A 121 3.63 -14.38 1.47
CA ALA A 121 3.27 -15.15 2.65
C ALA A 121 2.68 -16.54 2.34
N PHE A 122 2.03 -16.70 1.18
CA PHE A 122 1.35 -17.95 0.81
C PHE A 122 2.06 -18.76 -0.27
N LYS A 123 2.76 -18.10 -1.20
CA LYS A 123 3.41 -18.72 -2.36
C LYS A 123 4.94 -18.59 -2.36
N GLY A 124 5.51 -17.90 -1.37
CA GLY A 124 6.93 -17.67 -1.24
C GLY A 124 7.48 -16.52 -2.10
N PRO A 125 8.78 -16.20 -1.96
CA PRO A 125 9.42 -15.04 -2.59
C PRO A 125 9.41 -15.07 -4.13
N SER A 126 9.56 -16.25 -4.72
CA SER A 126 9.64 -16.44 -6.19
C SER A 126 8.35 -16.08 -6.92
N ALA A 127 7.20 -16.05 -6.21
CA ALA A 127 5.91 -15.67 -6.78
C ALA A 127 5.61 -14.16 -6.68
N THR A 128 6.56 -13.35 -6.18
CA THR A 128 6.36 -11.92 -5.93
C THR A 128 6.94 -11.06 -7.04
N LEU A 129 6.32 -9.90 -7.28
CA LEU A 129 6.86 -8.89 -8.18
C LEU A 129 7.95 -8.08 -7.48
N THR A 130 8.99 -7.74 -8.25
CA THR A 130 9.99 -6.74 -7.86
C THR A 130 9.35 -5.36 -7.80
N ALA A 131 9.98 -4.40 -7.11
CA ALA A 131 9.44 -3.05 -7.02
C ALA A 131 9.31 -2.37 -8.40
N PRO A 132 10.29 -2.47 -9.33
CA PRO A 132 10.12 -1.97 -10.70
C PRO A 132 8.93 -2.61 -11.44
N SER A 133 8.74 -3.92 -11.35
CA SER A 133 7.59 -4.60 -11.98
C SER A 133 6.26 -4.17 -11.38
N LEU A 134 6.22 -3.89 -10.07
CA LEU A 134 5.04 -3.38 -9.39
C LEU A 134 4.73 -1.93 -9.79
N LEU A 135 5.77 -1.09 -9.93
CA LEU A 135 5.66 0.28 -10.44
C LEU A 135 5.11 0.29 -11.87
N HIS A 136 5.64 -0.57 -12.74
CA HIS A 136 5.09 -0.72 -14.08
C HIS A 136 3.61 -1.16 -14.05
N SER A 137 3.29 -2.13 -13.19
CA SER A 137 1.92 -2.66 -13.04
C SER A 137 0.92 -1.59 -12.59
N ILE A 138 1.29 -0.70 -11.67
CA ILE A 138 0.38 0.36 -11.23
C ILE A 138 0.17 1.40 -12.33
N MET A 139 1.22 1.77 -13.07
CA MET A 139 1.11 2.75 -14.17
C MET A 139 0.20 2.24 -15.29
N VAL A 140 0.29 0.96 -15.64
CA VAL A 140 -0.61 0.34 -16.64
C VAL A 140 -2.05 0.26 -16.12
N LYS A 141 -2.24 -0.23 -14.89
CA LYS A 141 -3.59 -0.43 -14.33
C LYS A 141 -4.33 0.87 -14.04
N SER A 142 -3.60 1.91 -13.68
CA SER A 142 -4.19 3.22 -13.38
C SER A 142 -4.63 3.96 -14.64
N LYS A 143 -3.94 3.78 -15.78
CA LYS A 143 -4.40 4.29 -17.08
C LYS A 143 -5.69 3.63 -17.55
N LEU A 144 -5.74 2.29 -17.54
CA LEU A 144 -6.92 1.52 -17.93
C LEU A 144 -8.19 1.90 -17.15
N TRP A 145 -8.03 2.40 -15.92
CA TRP A 145 -9.15 2.77 -15.05
C TRP A 145 -9.64 4.20 -15.25
N ASN A 146 -8.82 5.08 -15.84
CA ASN A 146 -9.23 6.43 -16.19
C ASN A 146 -9.96 6.51 -17.54
N ASP A 147 -9.78 5.50 -18.40
CA ASP A 147 -10.36 5.41 -19.74
C ASP A 147 -11.72 4.67 -19.74
N SER A 148 -12.28 4.33 -18.58
CA SER A 148 -13.56 3.61 -18.38
C SER A 148 -14.57 4.47 -17.62
#